data_AF-X1MSF6-F1
#
_entry.id   AF-X1MSF6-F1
#
_cell.length_a   1.000
_cell.length_b   1.000
_cell.length_c   1.000
_cell.angle_alpha   90.00
_cell.angle_beta   90.00
_cell.angle_gamma   90.00
#
_symmetry.space_group_name_H-M   'P 1'
#
loop_
_entity.id
_entity.type
_entity.pdbx_description
1 polymer ?
#
loop_
_entity_poly.entity_id
_entity_poly.type
_entity_poly.pdbx_seq_one_letter_code
_entity_poly.pdbx_strand_id
1 'polypeptide(L)'
;MQGRDSISFVCGCLYYACRKYELPITLNDILNECNVKAKKVKNAYRLLYRTFNLKVRPLTPQHFVSRYVNELGLEKDIEKKVSKIISQLPYKFINGQNPKRILAGAIYLVCKKHKLKTYQKEIAKVCDISEVSVRYTWKEISNLVKIQKVNYKDPLTIT
;
A
#
# COMPACT_ATOMS: atom_id res chain seq x y z
N MET A 1 2.78 -17.96 32.29
CA MET A 1 2.48 -17.76 30.85
C MET A 1 1.48 -18.83 30.41
N GLN A 2 0.19 -18.64 30.68
CA GLN A 2 -0.86 -19.61 30.35
C GLN A 2 -2.06 -18.87 29.75
N GLY A 3 -2.58 -19.37 28.64
CA GLY A 3 -3.82 -18.89 28.00
C GLY A 3 -3.68 -18.02 26.74
N ARG A 4 -2.49 -17.91 26.11
CA ARG A 4 -2.38 -17.30 24.77
C ARG A 4 -2.33 -18.39 23.73
N ASP A 5 -3.15 -18.30 22.68
CA ASP A 5 -2.96 -19.15 21.51
C ASP A 5 -1.55 -18.91 20.97
N SER A 6 -0.66 -19.90 21.11
CA SER A 6 0.76 -19.79 20.73
C SER A 6 0.92 -19.29 19.30
N ILE A 7 0.02 -19.70 18.41
CA ILE A 7 -0.08 -19.29 17.01
C ILE A 7 -0.26 -17.78 16.88
N SER A 8 -1.18 -17.17 17.64
CA SER A 8 -1.41 -15.71 17.57
C SER A 8 -0.18 -14.90 17.98
N PHE A 9 0.63 -15.44 18.90
CA PHE A 9 1.87 -14.81 19.33
C PHE A 9 2.96 -14.95 18.25
N VAL A 10 3.11 -16.14 17.66
CA VAL A 10 4.04 -16.38 16.53
C VAL A 10 3.69 -15.47 15.34
N CYS A 11 2.41 -15.36 14.96
CA CYS A 11 1.96 -14.42 13.92
C CYS A 11 2.32 -12.96 14.25
N GLY A 12 2.25 -12.57 15.52
CA GLY A 12 2.65 -11.24 15.99
C GLY A 12 4.16 -11.00 15.83
N CYS A 13 4.98 -12.00 16.18
CA CYS A 13 6.43 -11.97 15.99
C CYS A 13 6.81 -11.92 14.51
N LEU A 14 6.16 -12.74 13.68
CA LEU A 14 6.37 -12.76 12.24
C LEU A 14 6.02 -11.40 11.63
N TYR A 15 4.84 -10.86 11.95
CA TYR A 15 4.42 -9.54 11.48
C TYR A 15 5.42 -8.44 11.89
N TYR A 16 5.96 -8.52 13.10
CA TYR A 16 7.01 -7.62 13.55
C TYR A 16 8.29 -7.75 12.71
N ALA A 17 8.77 -8.97 12.49
CA ALA A 17 9.96 -9.23 11.67
C ALA A 17 9.77 -8.71 10.25
N CYS A 18 8.64 -9.01 9.61
CA CYS A 18 8.31 -8.52 8.28
C CYS A 18 8.37 -6.99 8.20
N ARG A 19 7.81 -6.29 9.20
CA ARG A 19 7.88 -4.83 9.25
C ARG A 19 9.29 -4.29 9.54
N LYS A 20 10.09 -5.01 10.34
CA LYS A 20 11.48 -4.64 10.65
C LYS A 20 12.37 -4.70 9.40
N TYR A 21 12.15 -5.68 8.54
CA TYR A 21 12.87 -5.86 7.27
C TYR A 21 12.17 -5.21 6.07
N GLU A 22 11.18 -4.35 6.31
CA GLU A 22 10.47 -3.59 5.27
C GLU A 22 9.86 -4.48 4.15
N LEU A 23 9.45 -5.71 4.51
CA LEU A 23 8.81 -6.65 3.59
C LEU A 23 7.37 -6.24 3.30
N PRO A 24 6.87 -6.36 2.05
CA PRO A 24 5.52 -5.97 1.65
C PRO A 24 4.45 -7.00 2.04
N ILE A 25 4.45 -7.39 3.32
CA ILE A 25 3.49 -8.32 3.93
C ILE A 25 2.51 -7.52 4.78
N THR A 26 1.22 -7.59 4.43
CA THR A 26 0.14 -6.96 5.17
C THR A 26 -0.33 -7.86 6.31
N LEU A 27 -1.03 -7.27 7.28
CA LEU A 27 -1.66 -8.04 8.34
C LEU A 27 -2.67 -9.06 7.78
N ASN A 28 -3.42 -8.70 6.72
CA ASN A 28 -4.40 -9.61 6.11
C ASN A 28 -3.73 -10.84 5.50
N ASP A 29 -2.53 -10.69 4.91
CA ASP A 29 -1.79 -11.84 4.37
C ASP A 29 -1.52 -12.89 5.47
N ILE A 30 -1.07 -12.44 6.64
CA ILE A 30 -0.81 -13.33 7.79
C ILE A 30 -2.11 -13.93 8.32
N LEU A 31 -3.21 -13.17 8.36
CA LEU A 31 -4.49 -13.64 8.87
C LEU A 31 -5.12 -14.71 7.98
N ASN A 32 -4.97 -14.56 6.65
CA ASN A 32 -5.45 -15.51 5.67
C ASN A 32 -4.77 -16.88 5.84
N GLU A 33 -3.47 -16.89 6.13
CA GLU A 33 -2.71 -18.13 6.32
C GLU A 33 -2.92 -18.76 7.71
N CYS A 34 -3.08 -17.94 8.76
CA CYS A 34 -2.97 -18.44 10.13
C CYS A 34 -4.32 -18.70 10.85
N ASN A 35 -5.47 -18.58 10.17
CA ASN A 35 -6.83 -18.78 10.72
C ASN A 35 -7.03 -18.22 12.15
N VAL A 36 -6.46 -17.04 12.42
CA VAL A 36 -6.50 -16.37 13.73
C VAL A 36 -7.20 -15.03 13.62
N LYS A 37 -7.85 -14.61 14.70
CA LYS A 37 -8.55 -13.32 14.74
C LYS A 37 -7.55 -12.16 14.73
N ALA A 38 -7.79 -11.16 13.87
CA ALA A 38 -6.99 -9.93 13.75
C ALA A 38 -6.71 -9.24 15.10
N LYS A 39 -7.69 -9.24 16.00
CA LYS A 39 -7.58 -8.65 17.34
C LYS A 39 -6.47 -9.31 18.17
N LYS A 40 -6.32 -10.63 18.08
CA LYS A 40 -5.30 -11.39 18.84
C LYS A 40 -3.89 -11.08 18.32
N VAL A 41 -3.69 -11.07 17.00
CA VAL A 41 -2.40 -10.73 16.38
C VAL A 41 -1.99 -9.29 16.66
N LYS A 42 -2.92 -8.33 16.57
CA LYS A 42 -2.67 -6.92 16.93
C LYS A 42 -2.30 -6.77 18.40
N ASN A 43 -2.94 -7.51 19.31
CA ASN A 43 -2.61 -7.49 20.73
C ASN A 43 -1.22 -8.07 20.99
N ALA A 44 -0.86 -9.19 20.36
CA ALA A 44 0.48 -9.77 20.44
C ALA A 44 1.54 -8.79 19.92
N TYR A 45 1.31 -8.17 18.77
CA TYR A 45 2.20 -7.14 18.21
C TYR A 45 2.37 -5.95 19.15
N ARG A 46 1.29 -5.43 19.74
CA ARG A 46 1.34 -4.32 20.71
C ARG A 46 2.11 -4.70 21.97
N LEU A 47 1.96 -5.95 22.43
CA LEU A 47 2.72 -6.43 23.57
C LEU A 47 4.20 -6.48 23.26
N LEU A 48 4.61 -7.08 22.13
CA LEU A 48 6.01 -7.12 21.69
C LEU A 48 6.61 -5.72 21.61
N TYR A 49 5.88 -4.78 21.01
CA TYR A 49 6.28 -3.38 20.91
C TYR A 49 6.55 -2.75 22.29
N ARG A 50 5.66 -2.98 23.27
CA ARG A 50 5.78 -2.41 24.62
C ARG A 50 6.88 -3.09 25.45
N THR A 51 7.00 -4.41 25.37
CA THR A 51 7.96 -5.18 26.17
C THR A 51 9.40 -4.94 25.74
N PHE A 52 9.64 -4.82 24.42
CA PHE A 52 10.99 -4.72 23.86
C PHE A 52 11.32 -3.32 23.32
N ASN A 53 10.45 -2.33 23.52
CA ASN A 53 10.59 -0.93 23.07
C ASN A 53 10.98 -0.81 21.58
N LEU A 54 10.38 -1.63 20.73
CA LEU A 54 10.82 -1.84 19.35
C LEU A 54 10.24 -0.77 18.42
N LYS A 55 11.02 0.27 18.08
CA LYS A 55 10.59 1.27 17.09
C LYS A 55 10.60 0.67 15.68
N VAL A 56 9.46 0.67 15.00
CA VAL A 56 9.34 0.19 13.60
C VAL A 56 8.62 1.24 12.76
N ARG A 57 9.20 1.54 11.59
CA ARG A 57 8.63 2.51 10.65
C ARG A 57 7.32 1.97 10.04
N PRO A 58 6.35 2.84 9.74
CA PRO A 58 5.19 2.44 8.94
C PRO A 58 5.63 2.03 7.55
N LEU A 59 5.04 0.96 7.01
CA LEU A 59 5.24 0.60 5.61
C LEU A 59 4.58 1.68 4.74
N THR A 60 5.36 2.24 3.82
CA THR A 60 4.84 3.16 2.81
C THR A 60 4.17 2.36 1.67
N PRO A 61 3.23 2.97 0.92
CA PRO A 61 2.64 2.33 -0.25
C PRO A 61 3.69 1.86 -1.27
N GLN A 62 4.85 2.54 -1.35
CA GLN A 62 5.92 2.23 -2.31
C GLN A 62 6.45 0.80 -2.18
N HIS A 63 6.58 0.27 -0.97
CA HIS A 63 7.08 -1.10 -0.76
C HIS A 63 6.20 -2.16 -1.43
N PHE A 64 4.90 -1.88 -1.58
CA PHE A 64 3.94 -2.84 -2.13
C PHE A 64 3.79 -2.76 -3.65
N VAL A 65 4.34 -1.73 -4.31
CA VAL A 65 4.14 -1.50 -5.76
C VAL A 65 4.57 -2.72 -6.57
N SER A 66 5.78 -3.22 -6.32
CA SER A 66 6.34 -4.36 -7.05
C SER A 66 5.44 -5.59 -6.97
N ARG A 67 4.97 -5.91 -5.75
CA ARG A 67 4.06 -7.05 -5.52
C ARG A 67 2.77 -6.93 -6.32
N TYR A 68 2.05 -5.81 -6.19
CA TYR A 68 0.75 -5.65 -6.86
C TYR A 68 0.85 -5.55 -8.38
N VAL A 69 1.91 -4.94 -8.91
CA VAL A 69 2.16 -4.87 -10.36
C VAL A 69 2.44 -6.26 -10.92
N ASN A 70 3.26 -7.06 -10.23
CA ASN A 70 3.55 -8.44 -10.61
C ASN A 70 2.30 -9.34 -10.52
N GLU A 71 1.50 -9.22 -9.46
CA GLU A 71 0.24 -9.98 -9.31
C GLU A 71 -0.79 -9.64 -10.41
N LEU A 72 -0.73 -8.44 -10.99
CA LEU A 72 -1.55 -8.02 -12.13
C LEU A 72 -0.95 -8.38 -13.50
N GLY A 73 0.23 -9.01 -13.53
CA GLY A 73 0.91 -9.39 -14.78
C GLY A 73 1.37 -8.18 -15.61
N LEU A 74 1.67 -7.06 -14.96
CA LEU A 74 2.06 -5.81 -15.62
C LEU A 74 3.58 -5.72 -15.79
N GLU A 75 4.02 -5.02 -16.82
CA GLU A 75 5.45 -4.82 -17.12
C GLU A 75 6.17 -3.94 -16.08
N LYS A 76 7.48 -4.14 -15.94
CA LYS A 76 8.36 -3.36 -15.04
C LYS A 76 8.34 -1.86 -15.33
N ASP A 77 8.06 -1.46 -16.57
CA ASP A 77 7.93 -0.05 -16.92
C ASP A 77 6.71 0.62 -16.27
N ILE A 78 5.65 -0.15 -16.02
CA ILE A 78 4.46 0.31 -15.30
C ILE A 78 4.81 0.47 -13.82
N GLU A 79 5.57 -0.46 -13.23
CA GLU A 79 6.07 -0.38 -11.86
C GLU A 79 6.77 0.96 -11.58
N LYS A 80 7.75 1.32 -12.42
CA LYS A 80 8.50 2.59 -12.29
C LYS A 80 7.58 3.80 -12.36
N LYS A 81 6.58 3.78 -13.25
CA LYS A 81 5.63 4.89 -13.42
C LYS A 81 4.67 5.00 -12.23
N VAL A 82 4.21 3.87 -11.70
CA VAL A 82 3.35 3.84 -10.50
C VAL A 82 4.13 4.39 -9.30
N SER A 83 5.36 3.94 -9.10
CA SER A 83 6.25 4.46 -8.05
C SER A 83 6.46 5.96 -8.17
N LYS A 84 6.66 6.48 -9.40
CA LYS A 84 6.79 7.93 -9.67
C LYS A 84 5.52 8.71 -9.32
N ILE A 85 4.33 8.16 -9.62
CA ILE A 85 3.06 8.81 -9.23
C ILE A 85 2.92 8.84 -7.71
N ILE A 86 3.23 7.74 -7.04
CA ILE A 86 3.11 7.65 -5.58
C ILE A 86 4.08 8.63 -4.89
N SER A 87 5.32 8.77 -5.40
CA SER A 87 6.29 9.73 -4.86
C SER A 87 5.86 11.20 -5.06
N GLN A 88 5.01 11.47 -6.06
CA GLN A 88 4.46 12.80 -6.30
C GLN A 88 3.30 13.12 -5.35
N LEU A 89 2.67 12.12 -4.71
CA LEU A 89 1.52 12.39 -3.85
C LEU A 89 1.93 13.17 -2.57
N PRO A 90 1.12 14.16 -2.14
CA PRO A 90 1.42 14.92 -0.94
C PRO A 90 1.33 14.03 0.30
N TYR A 91 2.25 14.23 1.25
CA TYR A 91 2.29 13.45 2.50
C TYR A 91 0.95 13.48 3.25
N LYS A 92 0.25 14.63 3.25
CA LYS A 92 -1.08 14.78 3.88
C LYS A 92 -2.15 13.87 3.26
N PHE A 93 -2.05 13.53 1.98
CA PHE A 93 -2.98 12.63 1.31
C PHE A 93 -2.65 11.16 1.59
N ILE A 94 -1.36 10.83 1.65
CA ILE A 94 -0.89 9.48 1.97
C ILE A 94 -1.19 9.15 3.43
N ASN A 95 -0.92 10.10 4.33
CA ASN A 95 -1.13 9.94 5.76
C ASN A 95 -2.64 9.85 6.06
N GLY A 96 -3.05 8.78 6.74
CA GLY A 96 -4.45 8.53 7.09
C GLY A 96 -5.25 7.74 6.04
N GLN A 97 -4.71 7.52 4.84
CA GLN A 97 -5.34 6.64 3.85
C GLN A 97 -4.80 5.22 3.89
N ASN A 98 -5.66 4.27 3.50
CA ASN A 98 -5.26 2.87 3.37
C ASN A 98 -4.25 2.74 2.20
N PRO A 99 -3.04 2.19 2.42
CA PRO A 99 -2.03 2.05 1.37
C PRO A 99 -2.53 1.25 0.16
N LYS A 100 -3.38 0.23 0.38
CA LYS A 100 -3.99 -0.58 -0.70
C LYS A 100 -4.83 0.29 -1.64
N ARG A 101 -5.59 1.24 -1.08
CA ARG A 101 -6.44 2.18 -1.83
C ARG A 101 -5.61 3.09 -2.73
N ILE A 102 -4.53 3.66 -2.18
CA ILE A 102 -3.61 4.54 -2.93
C ILE A 102 -2.96 3.77 -4.09
N LEU A 103 -2.48 2.55 -3.81
CA LEU A 103 -1.87 1.67 -4.82
C LEU A 103 -2.82 1.37 -5.96
N ALA A 104 -4.02 0.90 -5.65
CA ALA A 104 -5.02 0.58 -6.66
C ALA A 104 -5.36 1.78 -7.55
N GLY A 105 -5.54 2.96 -6.96
CA GLY A 105 -5.80 4.20 -7.69
C GLY A 105 -4.63 4.62 -8.58
N ALA A 106 -3.39 4.49 -8.09
CA ALA A 106 -2.18 4.82 -8.84
C ALA A 106 -1.95 3.86 -10.01
N ILE A 107 -2.09 2.55 -9.79
CA ILE A 107 -1.99 1.52 -10.83
C ILE A 107 -3.02 1.77 -11.93
N TYR A 108 -4.29 1.96 -11.55
CA TYR A 108 -5.35 2.23 -12.51
C TYR A 108 -5.09 3.50 -13.33
N LEU A 109 -4.59 4.57 -12.69
CA LEU A 109 -4.24 5.81 -13.38
C LEU A 109 -3.13 5.60 -14.43
N VAL A 110 -2.08 4.85 -14.10
CA VAL A 110 -1.00 4.53 -15.05
C VAL A 110 -1.53 3.67 -16.19
N CYS A 111 -2.27 2.60 -15.88
CA CYS A 111 -2.81 1.71 -16.90
C CYS A 111 -3.74 2.44 -17.86
N LYS A 112 -4.59 3.33 -17.34
CA LYS A 112 -5.47 4.20 -18.15
C LYS A 112 -4.67 5.13 -19.06
N LYS A 113 -3.57 5.72 -18.58
CA LYS A 113 -2.69 6.58 -19.41
C LYS A 113 -1.99 5.80 -20.52
N HIS A 114 -1.65 4.54 -20.28
CA HIS A 114 -0.99 3.67 -21.25
C HIS A 114 -1.95 2.84 -22.12
N LYS A 115 -3.26 3.10 -22.02
CA LYS A 115 -4.30 2.39 -22.78
C LYS A 115 -4.26 0.86 -22.60
N LEU A 116 -3.82 0.40 -21.43
CA LEU A 116 -3.78 -1.04 -21.11
C LEU A 116 -5.18 -1.56 -20.79
N LYS A 117 -5.44 -2.80 -21.19
CA LYS A 117 -6.70 -3.53 -20.91
C LYS A 117 -6.70 -4.06 -19.47
N THR A 118 -6.63 -3.17 -18.49
CA THR A 118 -6.78 -3.53 -17.07
C THR A 118 -8.11 -3.02 -16.56
N TYR A 119 -8.94 -3.92 -16.02
CA TYR A 119 -10.26 -3.55 -15.54
C TYR A 119 -10.23 -3.15 -14.07
N GLN A 120 -11.08 -2.19 -13.67
CA GLN A 120 -11.21 -1.76 -12.26
C GLN A 120 -11.50 -2.95 -11.34
N LYS A 121 -12.28 -3.92 -11.84
CA LYS A 121 -12.63 -5.17 -11.16
C LYS A 121 -11.42 -6.04 -10.83
N GLU A 122 -10.47 -6.16 -11.75
CA GLU A 122 -9.27 -6.96 -11.56
C GLU A 122 -8.38 -6.35 -10.48
N ILE A 123 -8.14 -5.03 -10.59
CA ILE A 123 -7.36 -4.28 -9.59
C ILE A 123 -8.04 -4.33 -8.22
N ALA A 124 -9.36 -4.17 -8.17
CA ALA A 124 -10.14 -4.27 -6.94
C ALA A 124 -9.98 -5.66 -6.28
N LYS A 125 -10.02 -6.73 -7.09
CA LYS A 125 -9.83 -8.11 -6.61
C LYS A 125 -8.43 -8.35 -6.06
N VAL A 126 -7.38 -7.94 -6.77
CA VAL A 126 -5.99 -8.13 -6.33
C VAL A 126 -5.70 -7.30 -5.08
N CYS A 127 -6.16 -6.05 -5.05
CA CYS A 127 -5.96 -5.17 -3.90
C CYS A 127 -6.91 -5.43 -2.73
N ASP A 128 -7.87 -6.37 -2.84
CA ASP A 128 -8.85 -6.67 -1.79
C ASP A 128 -9.60 -5.39 -1.32
N ILE A 129 -10.12 -4.63 -2.29
CA ILE A 129 -10.92 -3.41 -2.07
C ILE A 129 -12.12 -3.36 -3.02
N SER A 130 -13.08 -2.49 -2.73
CA SER A 130 -14.24 -2.32 -3.63
C SER A 130 -13.88 -1.59 -4.93
N GLU A 131 -14.57 -1.92 -6.02
CA GLU A 131 -14.43 -1.22 -7.31
C GLU A 131 -14.73 0.28 -7.18
N VAL A 132 -15.71 0.64 -6.35
CA VAL A 132 -16.08 2.05 -6.08
C VAL A 132 -14.91 2.79 -5.43
N SER A 133 -14.18 2.14 -4.52
CA SER A 133 -12.97 2.71 -3.91
C SER A 133 -11.87 2.94 -4.95
N VAL A 134 -11.65 2.01 -5.88
CA VAL A 134 -10.72 2.22 -7.01
C VAL A 134 -11.16 3.44 -7.80
N ARG A 135 -12.45 3.50 -8.19
CA ARG A 135 -13.05 4.55 -9.01
C ARG A 135 -12.94 5.94 -8.40
N TYR A 136 -13.15 6.06 -7.10
CA TYR A 136 -13.04 7.32 -6.38
C TYR A 136 -11.57 7.77 -6.27
N THR A 137 -10.69 6.85 -5.89
CA THR A 137 -9.29 7.18 -5.59
C THR A 137 -8.49 7.59 -6.82
N TRP A 138 -8.66 6.94 -7.98
CA TRP A 138 -7.90 7.35 -9.17
C TRP A 138 -8.28 8.77 -9.63
N LYS A 139 -9.53 9.19 -9.40
CA LYS A 139 -9.97 10.57 -9.69
C LYS A 139 -9.28 11.56 -8.76
N GLU A 140 -9.25 11.27 -7.46
CA GLU A 140 -8.52 12.10 -6.48
C GLU A 140 -7.04 12.21 -6.84
N ILE A 141 -6.36 11.09 -7.08
CA ILE A 141 -4.94 11.05 -7.48
C ILE A 141 -4.75 11.84 -8.78
N SER A 142 -5.63 11.66 -9.76
CA SER A 142 -5.55 12.41 -11.02
C SER A 142 -5.69 13.92 -10.81
N ASN A 143 -6.53 14.37 -9.88
CA ASN A 143 -6.70 15.79 -9.59
C ASN A 143 -5.45 16.35 -8.91
N LEU A 144 -4.90 15.63 -7.93
CA LEU A 144 -3.67 16.02 -7.24
C LEU A 144 -2.47 16.11 -8.19
N VAL A 145 -2.31 15.13 -9.08
CA VAL A 145 -1.22 15.14 -10.08
C VAL A 145 -1.40 16.27 -11.10
N LYS A 146 -2.65 16.63 -11.46
CA LYS A 146 -2.92 17.79 -12.34
C LYS A 146 -2.56 19.10 -11.66
N ILE A 147 -2.94 19.28 -10.39
CA ILE A 147 -2.63 20.50 -9.61
C ILE A 147 -1.12 20.72 -9.53
N GLN A 148 -0.33 19.65 -9.38
CA GLN A 148 1.13 19.76 -9.37
C GLN A 148 1.73 20.16 -10.72
N LYS A 149 1.13 19.75 -11.85
CA LYS A 149 1.54 20.22 -13.17
C LYS A 149 1.23 21.71 -13.39
N VAL A 150 0.18 22.24 -12.76
CA VAL A 150 -0.18 23.66 -12.84
C VAL A 150 0.76 24.53 -11.98
N ASN A 151 1.20 24.01 -10.83
CA ASN A 151 2.19 24.68 -9.98
C ASN A 151 3.64 24.53 -10.44
N TYR A 152 3.91 23.66 -11.41
CA TYR A 152 5.21 23.56 -12.09
C TYR A 152 5.09 24.21 -13.46
N LYS A 153 4.86 25.53 -13.50
CA LYS A 153 5.37 26.34 -14.62
C LYS A 153 6.86 26.52 -14.37
N ASP A 154 7.66 26.03 -15.30
CA ASP A 154 9.13 26.04 -15.22
C ASP A 154 9.65 27.41 -14.73
N PRO A 155 10.45 27.48 -13.65
CA PRO A 155 11.10 28.71 -13.21
C PRO A 155 12.27 29.16 -14.13
N LEU A 156 12.38 28.64 -15.36
CA LEU A 156 13.50 28.91 -16.27
C LEU A 156 13.09 29.56 -17.60
N THR A 157 11.98 30.28 -17.65
CA THR A 157 11.77 31.30 -18.71
C THR A 157 11.95 32.70 -18.12
N ILE A 158 13.16 32.96 -17.62
CA ILE A 158 13.70 34.32 -17.51
C ILE A 158 15.10 34.25 -18.09
N THR A 159 15.22 34.39 -19.40
CA THR A 159 16.16 35.24 -20.15
C THR A 159 15.67 35.22 -21.60
#